data_AF-A0A8S3JLH9-F1
#
_entry.id   AF-A0A8S3JLH9-F1
#
_cell.length_a   1.000
_cell.length_b   1.000
_cell.length_c   1.000
_cell.angle_alpha   90.00
_cell.angle_beta   90.00
_cell.angle_gamma   90.00
#
_symmetry.space_group_name_H-M   'P 1'
#
loop_
_entity.id
_entity.type
_entity.pdbx_description
1 polymer ?
#
loop_
_entity_poly.entity_id
_entity_poly.type
_entity_poly.pdbx_seq_one_letter_code
_entity_poly.pdbx_strand_id
1 'polypeptide(L)'
;MRVLRLELLVILILIIQCNGLLRFANYIQDHMVLQRAPQKSIVWGFGAAGKLTTLRMNNKIYTTISRSEPANQLGESIWSVTLDPVSDEGPFDIHVSQSLPNGTLSTITIHDVL
;
A
#
# COMPACT_ATOMS: atom_id res chain seq x y z
N MET A 1 4.16 33.48 29.98
CA MET A 1 3.02 33.20 29.08
C MET A 1 3.36 33.09 27.58
N ARG A 2 4.58 33.44 27.12
CA ARG A 2 5.03 33.19 25.73
C ARG A 2 5.57 31.78 25.47
N VAL A 3 6.17 31.14 26.49
CA VAL A 3 6.80 29.82 26.39
C VAL A 3 5.77 28.70 26.25
N LEU A 4 4.68 28.73 27.02
CA LEU A 4 3.58 27.74 26.92
C LEU A 4 2.92 27.67 25.53
N ARG A 5 2.93 28.77 24.78
CA ARG A 5 2.33 28.84 23.44
C ARG A 5 3.22 28.22 22.36
N LEU A 6 4.53 28.16 22.60
CA LEU A 6 5.52 27.59 21.68
C LEU A 6 5.61 26.07 21.87
N GLU A 7 5.62 25.59 23.12
CA GLU A 7 5.61 24.15 23.46
C GLU A 7 4.37 23.44 22.89
N LEU A 8 3.20 24.08 22.98
CA LEU A 8 1.96 23.54 22.41
C LEU A 8 2.03 23.42 20.87
N LEU A 9 2.72 24.33 20.19
CA LEU A 9 2.90 24.31 18.74
C LEU A 9 3.87 23.20 18.32
N VAL A 10 4.95 22.99 19.08
CA VAL A 10 5.94 21.93 18.84
C VAL A 10 5.31 20.55 19.06
N ILE A 11 4.47 20.39 20.10
CA ILE A 11 3.70 19.17 20.34
C ILE A 11 2.69 18.93 19.20
N LEU A 12 2.03 19.97 18.67
CA LEU A 12 1.11 19.82 17.55
C LEU A 12 1.81 19.42 16.24
N ILE A 13 3.05 19.87 16.02
CA ILE A 13 3.87 19.53 14.84
C ILE A 13 4.39 18.08 14.91
N LEU A 14 4.70 17.57 16.11
CA LEU A 14 5.14 16.18 16.31
C LEU A 14 4.03 15.13 16.05
N ILE A 15 2.76 15.54 15.96
CA ILE A 15 1.61 14.63 15.80
C ILE A 15 1.41 14.19 14.33
N ILE A 16 2.05 14.79 13.33
CA ILE A 16 1.57 14.72 11.93
C ILE A 16 2.44 13.90 10.96
N GLN A 17 3.26 12.92 11.38
CA GLN A 17 3.88 12.02 10.39
C GLN A 17 3.90 10.54 10.78
N CYS A 18 2.72 9.91 10.85
CA CYS A 18 2.63 8.47 10.56
C CYS A 18 2.74 8.29 9.04
N ASN A 19 3.98 8.27 8.53
CA ASN A 19 4.23 7.88 7.15
C ASN A 19 4.12 6.36 7.09
N GLY A 20 2.94 5.84 6.73
CA GLY A 20 2.72 4.41 6.56
C GLY A 20 3.72 3.82 5.56
N LEU A 21 4.55 2.88 6.01
CA LEU A 21 5.51 2.20 5.15
C LEU A 21 4.75 1.36 4.13
N LEU A 22 5.10 1.51 2.84
CA LEU A 22 4.54 0.69 1.78
C LEU A 22 4.97 -0.77 1.97
N ARG A 23 4.00 -1.66 2.17
CA ARG A 23 4.21 -3.11 2.29
C ARG A 23 2.95 -3.88 1.91
N PHE A 24 3.11 -5.14 1.54
CA PHE A 24 1.98 -6.06 1.36
C PHE A 24 1.36 -6.45 2.71
N ALA A 25 0.15 -7.00 2.67
CA ALA A 25 -0.39 -7.72 3.82
C ALA A 25 0.56 -8.88 4.21
N ASN A 26 0.65 -9.18 5.50
CA ASN A 26 1.68 -10.09 6.04
C ASN A 26 1.69 -11.50 5.41
N TYR A 27 0.54 -11.95 4.92
CA TYR A 27 0.40 -13.26 4.29
C TYR A 27 0.57 -13.22 2.77
N ILE A 28 0.82 -12.06 2.16
CA ILE A 28 1.09 -11.94 0.73
C ILE A 28 2.59 -11.95 0.51
N GLN A 29 3.10 -13.02 -0.10
CA GLN A 29 4.54 -13.28 -0.26
C GLN A 29 4.85 -13.87 -1.64
N ASP A 30 6.13 -14.09 -1.91
CA ASP A 30 6.62 -14.74 -3.14
C ASP A 30 6.10 -16.17 -3.25
N HIS A 31 6.00 -16.67 -4.50
CA HIS A 31 5.58 -18.04 -4.83
C HIS A 31 4.16 -18.44 -4.40
N MET A 32 3.31 -17.46 -4.06
CA MET A 32 1.93 -17.74 -3.72
C MET A 32 1.04 -17.97 -4.94
N VAL A 33 -0.10 -18.60 -4.69
CA VAL A 33 -1.17 -18.77 -5.67
C VAL A 33 -2.30 -17.79 -5.36
N LEU A 34 -2.65 -16.96 -6.33
CA LEU A 34 -3.83 -16.11 -6.31
C LEU A 34 -5.02 -16.82 -6.94
N GLN A 35 -6.21 -16.29 -6.67
CA GLN A 35 -7.42 -16.83 -7.24
C GLN A 35 -7.47 -16.61 -8.77
N ARG A 36 -7.58 -17.71 -9.52
CA ARG A 36 -7.67 -17.72 -10.99
C ARG A 36 -9.10 -17.45 -11.49
N ALA A 37 -9.19 -17.14 -12.78
CA ALA A 37 -10.47 -16.98 -13.48
C ALA A 37 -11.37 -18.23 -13.32
N PRO A 38 -12.72 -18.06 -13.29
CA PRO A 38 -13.47 -16.82 -13.52
C PRO A 38 -13.50 -15.83 -12.34
N GLN A 39 -12.99 -16.22 -11.18
CA GLN A 39 -12.94 -15.36 -10.01
C GLN A 39 -11.78 -14.35 -10.09
N LYS A 40 -11.78 -13.36 -9.19
CA LYS A 40 -10.82 -12.27 -9.15
C LYS A 40 -10.07 -12.29 -7.84
N SER A 41 -8.77 -12.00 -7.89
CA SER A 41 -7.95 -11.83 -6.70
C SER A 41 -7.92 -10.38 -6.22
N ILE A 42 -7.78 -10.19 -4.92
CA ILE A 42 -7.58 -8.89 -4.29
C ILE A 42 -6.16 -8.87 -3.71
N VAL A 43 -5.35 -7.93 -4.19
CA VAL A 43 -4.02 -7.66 -3.63
C VAL A 43 -4.12 -6.38 -2.81
N TRP A 44 -3.61 -6.43 -1.59
CA TRP A 44 -3.73 -5.33 -0.65
C TRP A 44 -2.55 -5.29 0.33
N GLY A 45 -2.43 -4.17 1.02
CA GLY A 45 -1.39 -3.96 2.01
C GLY A 45 -1.50 -2.59 2.65
N PHE A 46 -0.40 -2.16 3.25
CA PHE A 46 -0.31 -0.91 3.99
C PHE A 46 0.53 0.11 3.24
N GLY A 47 0.24 1.39 3.43
CA GLY A 47 0.97 2.50 2.84
C GLY A 47 0.58 3.84 3.45
N ALA A 48 1.13 4.92 2.92
CA ALA A 48 0.88 6.26 3.42
C ALA A 48 -0.54 6.73 3.08
N ALA A 49 -1.24 7.28 4.07
CA ALA A 49 -2.61 7.77 3.93
C ALA A 49 -2.76 8.76 2.78
N GLY A 50 -3.81 8.61 1.97
CA GLY A 50 -4.15 9.55 0.89
C GLY A 50 -3.16 9.55 -0.28
N LYS A 51 -2.21 8.60 -0.34
CA LYS A 51 -1.26 8.50 -1.44
C LYS A 51 -1.74 7.56 -2.55
N LEU A 52 -1.44 7.95 -3.78
CA LEU A 52 -1.64 7.12 -4.96
C LEU A 52 -0.69 5.94 -4.93
N THR A 53 -1.29 4.75 -5.00
CA THR A 53 -0.60 3.47 -5.08
C THR A 53 -0.86 2.88 -6.44
N THR A 54 0.22 2.53 -7.15
CA THR A 54 0.17 1.94 -8.48
C THR A 54 0.62 0.49 -8.41
N LEU A 55 -0.22 -0.43 -8.88
CA LEU A 55 0.10 -1.85 -9.00
C LEU A 55 0.28 -2.19 -10.48
N ARG A 56 1.36 -2.90 -10.82
CA ARG A 56 1.65 -3.38 -12.17
C ARG A 56 1.80 -4.89 -12.17
N MET A 57 1.10 -5.56 -13.08
CA MET A 57 1.14 -7.01 -13.26
C MET A 57 0.74 -7.33 -14.70
N ASN A 58 1.46 -8.21 -15.40
CA ASN A 58 1.13 -8.69 -16.74
C ASN A 58 0.75 -7.57 -17.74
N ASN A 59 1.60 -6.54 -17.86
CA ASN A 59 1.39 -5.33 -18.67
C ASN A 59 0.16 -4.47 -18.31
N LYS A 60 -0.59 -4.83 -17.26
CA LYS A 60 -1.70 -4.03 -16.74
C LYS A 60 -1.22 -3.12 -15.62
N ILE A 61 -1.90 -1.97 -15.52
CA ILE A 61 -1.65 -0.96 -14.51
C ILE A 61 -2.95 -0.71 -13.77
N TYR A 62 -2.90 -0.79 -12.45
CA TYR A 62 -4.00 -0.51 -11.54
C TYR A 62 -3.59 0.62 -10.60
N THR A 63 -4.55 1.44 -10.20
CA THR A 63 -4.31 2.55 -9.27
C THR A 63 -5.35 2.59 -8.18
N THR A 64 -4.92 2.86 -6.96
CA THR A 64 -5.80 3.03 -5.80
C THR A 64 -5.24 4.09 -4.85
N ILE A 65 -6.06 4.59 -3.94
CA ILE A 65 -5.63 5.51 -2.88
C ILE A 65 -5.64 4.76 -1.56
N SER A 66 -4.54 4.83 -0.80
CA SER A 66 -4.51 4.26 0.55
C SER A 66 -5.47 5.02 1.47
N ARG A 67 -6.38 4.31 2.14
CA ARG A 67 -7.38 4.89 3.04
C ARG A 67 -7.05 4.55 4.47
N SER A 68 -7.21 5.52 5.37
CA SER A 68 -7.13 5.28 6.81
C SER A 68 -8.22 4.29 7.21
N GLU A 69 -7.84 3.26 7.96
CA GLU A 69 -8.77 2.28 8.52
C GLU A 69 -8.83 2.49 10.04
N PRO A 70 -9.88 3.15 10.58
CA PRO A 70 -10.00 3.43 12.01
C PRO A 70 -10.04 2.17 12.88
N ALA A 71 -10.46 1.04 12.32
CA ALA A 71 -10.45 -0.24 13.02
C ALA A 71 -9.05 -0.85 13.16
N ASN A 72 -8.06 -0.36 12.41
CA ASN A 72 -6.68 -0.79 12.55
C ASN A 72 -6.09 -0.17 13.82
N GLN A 73 -5.75 -1.00 14.81
CA GLN A 73 -5.16 -0.58 16.09
C GLN A 73 -3.87 0.22 15.94
N LEU A 74 -3.14 0.01 14.85
CA LEU A 74 -1.91 0.73 14.53
C LEU A 74 -2.15 2.04 13.74
N GLY A 75 -3.41 2.34 13.38
CA GLY A 75 -3.78 3.54 12.64
C GLY A 75 -3.24 3.59 11.21
N GLU A 76 -2.88 2.45 10.63
CA GLU A 76 -2.25 2.40 9.31
C GLU A 76 -3.30 2.50 8.20
N SER A 77 -2.86 3.02 7.05
CA SER A 77 -3.73 3.14 5.89
C SER A 77 -3.57 1.94 4.95
N ILE A 78 -4.69 1.47 4.42
CA ILE A 78 -4.77 0.27 3.58
C ILE A 78 -4.95 0.70 2.13
N TRP A 79 -4.16 0.13 1.24
CA TRP A 79 -4.44 0.13 -0.20
C TRP A 79 -4.93 -1.24 -0.62
N SER A 80 -5.82 -1.29 -1.61
CA SER A 80 -6.39 -2.53 -2.13
C SER A 80 -6.71 -2.38 -3.62
N VAL A 81 -6.43 -3.43 -4.38
CA VAL A 81 -6.66 -3.53 -5.83
C VAL A 81 -7.29 -4.89 -6.13
N THR A 82 -8.46 -4.87 -6.79
CA THR A 82 -9.04 -6.07 -7.40
C THR A 82 -8.44 -6.23 -8.79
N LEU A 83 -7.76 -7.37 -9.02
CA LEU A 83 -7.20 -7.71 -10.32
C LEU A 83 -8.31 -8.15 -11.29
N ASP A 84 -8.03 -8.07 -12.59
CA ASP A 84 -8.86 -8.76 -13.57
C ASP A 84 -8.75 -10.28 -13.40
N PRO A 85 -9.75 -11.06 -13.83
CA PRO A 85 -9.61 -12.51 -13.87
C PRO A 85 -8.40 -12.90 -14.72
N VAL A 86 -7.53 -13.74 -14.17
CA VAL A 86 -6.32 -14.24 -14.86
C VAL A 86 -6.53 -15.70 -15.19
N SER A 87 -6.53 -16.01 -16.49
CA SER A 87 -6.62 -17.39 -17.00
C SER A 87 -5.24 -17.98 -17.31
N ASP A 88 -4.27 -17.13 -17.60
CA ASP A 88 -2.88 -17.49 -17.89
C ASP A 88 -2.26 -18.30 -16.74
N GLU A 89 -1.30 -19.17 -17.05
CA GLU A 89 -0.71 -20.09 -16.07
C GLU A 89 0.42 -19.50 -15.22
N GLY A 90 0.82 -18.23 -15.46
CA GLY A 90 1.92 -17.58 -14.72
C GLY A 90 3.28 -18.24 -14.94
N PRO A 91 4.30 -17.90 -14.14
CA PRO A 91 4.29 -16.96 -13.02
C PRO A 91 4.21 -15.48 -13.42
N PHE A 92 3.74 -14.65 -12.49
CA PHE A 92 3.72 -13.19 -12.62
C PHE A 92 4.42 -12.50 -11.45
N ASP A 93 5.12 -11.41 -11.76
CA ASP A 93 5.56 -10.45 -10.78
C ASP A 93 4.49 -9.37 -10.56
N ILE A 94 4.31 -8.98 -9.30
CA ILE A 94 3.43 -7.86 -8.93
C ILE A 94 4.30 -6.76 -8.33
N HIS A 95 4.38 -5.63 -9.02
CA HIS A 95 5.09 -4.45 -8.54
C HIS A 95 4.09 -3.43 -8.00
N VAL A 96 4.29 -2.97 -6.76
CA VAL A 96 3.48 -1.93 -6.14
C VAL A 96 4.36 -0.75 -5.81
N SER A 97 3.98 0.44 -6.26
CA SER A 97 4.73 1.66 -6.05
C SER A 97 3.90 2.78 -5.45
N GLN A 98 4.52 3.56 -4.57
CA GLN A 98 3.91 4.74 -3.93
C GLN A 98 4.96 5.83 -3.72
N SER A 99 4.57 7.09 -3.93
CA SER A 99 5.44 8.24 -3.68
C SER A 99 5.56 8.54 -2.18
N LEU A 100 6.80 8.61 -1.72
CA LEU A 100 7.14 8.99 -0.35
C LEU A 100 7.12 10.53 -0.19
N PRO A 101 7.00 11.04 1.06
CA PRO A 101 7.01 12.48 1.32
C PRO A 101 8.27 13.21 0.85
N ASN A 102 9.41 12.50 0.80
CA ASN A 102 10.69 13.04 0.31
C ASN A 102 10.79 13.08 -1.23
N GLY A 103 9.70 12.79 -1.96
CA GLY A 103 9.66 12.78 -3.41
C GLY A 103 10.24 11.51 -4.07
N THR A 104 10.76 10.57 -3.29
CA THR A 104 11.24 9.28 -3.81
C THR A 104 10.06 8.35 -4.08
N LEU A 105 10.19 7.47 -5.08
CA LEU A 105 9.23 6.41 -5.34
C LEU A 105 9.66 5.14 -4.58
N SER A 106 8.83 4.68 -3.64
CA SER A 106 9.01 3.38 -3.01
C SER A 106 8.34 2.32 -3.89
N THR A 107 9.03 1.22 -4.16
CA THR A 107 8.49 0.09 -4.91
C THR A 107 8.77 -1.19 -4.15
N ILE A 108 7.72 -1.99 -3.95
CA ILE A 108 7.78 -3.35 -3.41
C ILE A 108 7.35 -4.33 -4.50
N THR A 109 7.93 -5.53 -4.50
CA THR A 109 7.62 -6.58 -5.48
C THR A 109 7.34 -7.87 -4.74
N ILE A 110 6.38 -8.64 -5.26
CA ILE A 110 6.31 -10.08 -5.00
C ILE A 110 6.53 -10.82 -6.31
N HIS A 111 7.27 -11.91 -6.20
CA HIS A 111 7.73 -12.71 -7.32
C HIS A 111 6.96 -14.02 -7.44
N ASP A 112 6.92 -14.55 -8.66
CA ASP A 112 6.46 -15.91 -8.94
C ASP A 112 5.03 -16.23 -8.48
N VAL A 113 4.12 -15.29 -8.67
CA VAL A 113 2.72 -15.44 -8.29
C VAL A 113 1.92 -16.15 -9.38
N LEU A 114 1.18 -17.20 -9.01
CA LEU A 114 0.40 -18.08 -9.90
C LEU A 114 -1.10 -17.78 -9.88
#